data_AF-A0A2H4R178-F1
#
_entry.id   AF-A0A2H4R178-F1
#
_cell.length_a   1.000
_cell.length_b   1.000
_cell.length_c   1.000
_cell.angle_alpha   90.00
_cell.angle_beta   90.00
_cell.angle_gamma   90.00
#
_symmetry.space_group_name_H-M   'P 1'
#
loop_
_entity.id
_entity.type
_entity.pdbx_description
1 polymer ?
#
loop_
_entity_poly.entity_id
_entity_poly.type
_entity_poly.pdbx_seq_one_letter_code
_entity_poly.pdbx_strand_id
1 'polypeptide(L)'
;MLQDMGLSHVIVGHSERRRIMGETNEQSAKKAKRALEKGMMVIFCIGETLDERKANKTMDVNIGQLEALKKEVGDAKALWKSVVIAYEPVWSI
;
A
#
# COMPACT_ATOMS: atom_id res chain seq x y z
N MET A 1 10.01 -12.56 -12.63
CA MET A 1 8.68 -12.86 -13.20
C MET A 1 8.05 -11.61 -13.78
N LEU A 2 7.43 -10.70 -13.00
CA LEU A 2 6.72 -9.54 -13.57
C LEU A 2 7.56 -8.72 -14.58
N GLN A 3 8.80 -8.36 -14.21
CA GLN A 3 9.69 -7.59 -15.09
C GLN A 3 10.18 -8.38 -16.31
N ASP A 4 10.38 -9.68 -16.16
CA ASP A 4 10.77 -10.59 -17.25
C ASP A 4 9.65 -10.69 -18.31
N MET A 5 8.39 -10.56 -17.86
CA MET A 5 7.21 -10.44 -18.72
C MET A 5 7.00 -9.02 -19.27
N GLY A 6 7.91 -8.08 -19.03
CA GLY A 6 7.81 -6.68 -19.49
C GLY A 6 6.80 -5.82 -18.70
N LEU A 7 6.29 -6.29 -17.56
CA LEU A 7 5.35 -5.52 -16.74
C LEU A 7 6.07 -4.46 -15.91
N SER A 8 5.49 -3.26 -15.86
CA SER A 8 6.05 -2.09 -15.19
C SER A 8 5.28 -1.65 -13.94
N HIS A 9 4.06 -2.13 -13.74
CA HIS A 9 3.16 -1.71 -12.65
C HIS A 9 2.73 -2.90 -11.80
N VAL A 10 2.48 -2.65 -10.52
CA VAL A 10 1.94 -3.65 -9.60
C VAL A 10 1.06 -2.98 -8.53
N ILE A 11 -0.08 -3.60 -8.23
CA ILE A 11 -0.94 -3.20 -7.10
C ILE A 11 -0.45 -3.92 -5.85
N VAL A 12 -0.29 -3.18 -4.75
CA VAL A 12 0.18 -3.71 -3.47
C VAL A 12 -0.73 -3.23 -2.34
N GLY A 13 -1.09 -4.15 -1.45
CA GLY A 13 -1.88 -3.82 -0.27
C GLY A 13 -3.36 -3.53 -0.55
N HIS A 14 -3.94 -4.08 -1.62
CA HIS A 14 -5.38 -3.99 -1.89
C HIS A 14 -6.20 -4.38 -0.65
N SER A 15 -7.32 -3.67 -0.43
CA SER A 15 -8.17 -3.83 0.75
C SER A 15 -8.59 -5.29 1.01
N GLU A 16 -8.97 -6.05 -0.03
CA GLU A 16 -9.31 -7.47 0.06
C GLU A 16 -8.16 -8.32 0.64
N ARG A 17 -6.92 -8.06 0.19
CA ARG A 17 -5.76 -8.79 0.70
C ARG A 17 -5.52 -8.48 2.17
N ARG A 18 -5.66 -7.21 2.56
CA ARG A 18 -5.48 -6.78 3.96
C ARG A 18 -6.56 -7.35 4.88
N ARG A 19 -7.83 -7.27 4.47
CA ARG A 19 -8.98 -7.52 5.36
C ARG A 19 -9.49 -8.95 5.29
N ILE A 20 -9.40 -9.60 4.13
CA ILE A 20 -9.92 -10.96 3.91
C ILE A 20 -8.79 -11.99 3.97
N MET A 21 -7.63 -11.68 3.39
CA MET A 21 -6.51 -12.63 3.28
C MET A 21 -5.43 -12.46 4.37
N GLY A 22 -5.61 -11.52 5.30
CA GLY A 22 -4.71 -11.30 6.43
C GLY A 22 -3.36 -10.66 6.08
N GLU A 23 -3.26 -9.94 4.94
CA GLU A 23 -2.04 -9.23 4.59
C GLU A 23 -1.78 -8.05 5.55
N THR A 24 -0.64 -8.09 6.25
CA THR A 24 -0.31 -7.06 7.24
C THR A 24 0.28 -5.80 6.61
N ASN A 25 0.24 -4.68 7.34
CA ASN A 25 0.87 -3.42 6.90
C ASN A 25 2.36 -3.61 6.55
N GLU A 26 3.09 -4.38 7.35
CA GLU A 26 4.50 -4.69 7.13
C GLU A 26 4.70 -5.54 5.86
N GLN A 27 3.84 -6.53 5.61
CA GLN A 27 3.92 -7.34 4.39
C GLN A 27 3.69 -6.48 3.14
N SER A 28 2.66 -5.63 3.12
CA SER A 28 2.42 -4.72 2.00
C SER A 28 3.58 -3.75 1.81
N ALA A 29 4.13 -3.19 2.89
CA ALA A 29 5.27 -2.27 2.83
C ALA A 29 6.54 -2.93 2.25
N LYS A 30 6.89 -4.15 2.69
CA LYS A 30 8.04 -4.90 2.17
C LYS A 30 7.86 -5.28 0.69
N LYS A 31 6.64 -5.67 0.29
CA LYS A 31 6.31 -5.94 -1.13
C LYS A 31 6.50 -4.69 -1.98
N ALA A 32 5.98 -3.56 -1.53
CA ALA A 32 6.11 -2.28 -2.22
C ALA A 32 7.57 -1.86 -2.35
N LYS A 33 8.33 -1.84 -1.24
CA LYS A 33 9.77 -1.52 -1.24
C LYS A 33 10.52 -2.37 -2.27
N ARG A 34 10.31 -3.68 -2.26
CA ARG A 34 11.00 -4.60 -3.18
C ARG A 34 10.67 -4.32 -4.65
N ALA A 35 9.41 -4.00 -4.95
CA ALA A 35 9.00 -3.63 -6.31
C ALA A 35 9.62 -2.29 -6.74
N LEU A 36 9.62 -1.29 -5.86
CA LEU A 36 10.23 0.03 -6.10
C LEU A 36 11.74 -0.06 -6.31
N GLU A 37 12.46 -0.81 -5.48
CA GLU A 37 13.92 -1.06 -5.62
C GLU A 37 14.27 -1.75 -6.94
N LYS A 38 13.31 -2.47 -7.53
CA LYS A 38 13.45 -3.09 -8.84
C LYS A 38 13.00 -2.19 -9.98
N GLY A 39 12.54 -0.98 -9.70
CA GLY A 39 12.14 0.01 -10.71
C GLY A 39 10.70 -0.13 -11.21
N MET A 40 9.84 -0.86 -10.51
CA MET A 40 8.41 -0.90 -10.83
C MET A 40 7.67 0.32 -10.26
N MET A 41 6.57 0.70 -10.90
CA MET A 41 5.57 1.59 -10.29
C MET A 41 4.65 0.78 -9.38
N VAL A 42 4.44 1.27 -8.15
CA VAL A 42 3.57 0.64 -7.16
C VAL A 42 2.33 1.46 -6.96
N ILE A 43 1.16 0.86 -7.20
CA ILE A 43 -0.13 1.37 -6.74
C ILE A 43 -0.33 0.83 -5.32
N PHE A 44 -0.10 1.66 -4.31
CA PHE A 44 -0.17 1.28 -2.91
C PHE A 44 -1.54 1.65 -2.34
N CYS A 45 -2.35 0.64 -2.04
CA CYS A 45 -3.70 0.84 -1.56
C CYS A 45 -3.73 1.06 -0.04
N ILE A 46 -4.53 2.05 0.37
CA ILE A 46 -4.84 2.37 1.77
C ILE A 46 -6.35 2.51 1.93
N GLY A 47 -6.86 2.21 3.12
CA GLY A 47 -8.29 2.33 3.38
C GLY A 47 -8.71 1.85 4.77
N GLU A 48 -9.66 2.58 5.35
CA GLU A 48 -10.39 2.22 6.56
C GLU A 48 -11.72 1.50 6.27
N THR A 49 -12.14 0.66 7.21
CA THR A 49 -13.44 -0.01 7.24
C THR A 49 -14.56 0.92 7.71
N LEU A 50 -15.81 0.48 7.54
CA LEU A 50 -16.97 1.24 8.02
C LEU A 50 -16.91 1.48 9.53
N ASP A 51 -16.48 0.47 10.30
CA ASP A 51 -16.41 0.55 11.76
C ASP A 51 -15.27 1.46 12.22
N GLU A 52 -14.11 1.39 11.57
CA GLU A 52 -13.01 2.32 11.82
C GLU A 52 -13.41 3.77 11.52
N ARG A 53 -14.16 4.00 10.43
CA ARG A 53 -14.71 5.33 10.09
C ARG A 53 -15.71 5.81 11.13
N LYS A 54 -16.67 4.96 11.53
CA LYS A 54 -17.67 5.27 12.57
C LYS A 54 -17.01 5.56 13.92
N ALA A 55 -15.85 4.97 14.19
CA ALA A 55 -15.03 5.23 15.37
C ALA A 55 -14.13 6.47 15.23
N ASN A 56 -14.26 7.28 14.17
CA ASN A 56 -13.42 8.44 13.87
C ASN A 56 -11.92 8.11 13.68
N LYS A 57 -11.59 6.88 13.26
CA LYS A 57 -10.21 6.42 13.06
C LYS A 57 -9.75 6.45 11.61
N THR A 58 -10.45 7.16 10.72
CA THR A 58 -10.10 7.22 9.28
C THR A 58 -8.65 7.63 9.08
N MET A 59 -8.21 8.72 9.72
CA MET A 59 -6.82 9.18 9.56
C MET A 59 -5.84 8.23 10.22
N ASP A 60 -6.11 7.75 11.43
CA ASP A 60 -5.21 6.85 12.16
C ASP A 60 -4.91 5.57 11.37
N VAL A 61 -5.94 4.98 10.75
CA VAL A 61 -5.81 3.75 9.96
C VAL A 61 -5.01 4.01 8.69
N ASN A 62 -5.40 5.04 7.91
CA ASN A 62 -4.75 5.34 6.64
C ASN A 62 -3.29 5.80 6.84
N ILE A 63 -3.03 6.63 7.86
CA ILE A 63 -1.68 7.05 8.23
C ILE A 63 -0.87 5.84 8.70
N GLY A 64 -1.41 4.96 9.56
CA GLY A 64 -0.67 3.77 10.02
C GLY A 64 -0.27 2.82 8.88
N GLN A 65 -1.09 2.71 7.83
CA GLN A 65 -0.76 1.95 6.62
C GLN A 65 0.37 2.63 5.81
N LEU A 66 0.35 3.97 5.69
CA LEU A 66 1.41 4.75 5.04
C LEU A 66 2.71 4.79 5.85
N GLU A 67 2.64 4.83 7.17
CA GLU A 67 3.79 4.81 8.07
C GLU A 67 4.57 3.50 7.94
N ALA A 68 3.88 2.37 7.77
CA ALA A 68 4.54 1.11 7.48
C ALA A 68 5.33 1.17 6.17
N LEU A 69 4.77 1.78 5.12
CA LEU A 69 5.49 2.01 3.86
C LEU A 69 6.69 2.94 4.07
N LYS A 70 6.50 4.06 4.77
CA LYS A 70 7.56 5.03 5.07
C LYS A 70 8.70 4.40 5.86
N LYS A 71 8.42 3.53 6.83
CA LYS A 71 9.42 2.80 7.60
C LYS A 71 10.31 1.93 6.71
N GLU A 72 9.74 1.29 5.68
CA GLU A 72 10.47 0.42 4.78
C GLU A 72 11.23 1.20 3.68
N VAL A 73 10.59 2.22 3.08
CA VAL A 73 11.14 3.00 1.97
C VAL A 73 12.10 4.11 2.43
N GLY A 74 11.93 4.61 3.66
CA GLY A 74 12.67 5.76 4.19
C GLY A 74 12.35 7.06 3.44
N ASP A 75 13.27 8.03 3.49
CA ASP A 75 13.11 9.34 2.83
C ASP A 75 13.68 9.38 1.39
N ALA A 76 13.91 8.21 0.78
CA ALA A 76 14.46 8.09 -0.55
C ALA A 76 13.48 8.63 -1.62
N LYS A 77 13.56 9.93 -1.93
CA LYS A 77 12.70 10.63 -2.90
C LYS A 77 12.56 9.90 -4.25
N ALA A 78 13.63 9.24 -4.69
CA ALA A 78 13.65 8.47 -5.93
C ALA A 78 12.65 7.30 -5.93
N LEU A 79 12.50 6.59 -4.81
CA LEU A 79 11.55 5.48 -4.68
C LEU A 79 10.12 6.00 -4.59
N TRP A 80 9.89 7.08 -3.83
CA TRP A 80 8.57 7.70 -3.71
C TRP A 80 8.01 8.23 -5.03
N LYS A 81 8.88 8.61 -5.99
CA LYS A 81 8.46 9.02 -7.34
C LYS A 81 7.68 7.93 -8.09
N SER A 82 7.91 6.67 -7.74
CA SER A 82 7.24 5.50 -8.37
C SER A 82 6.09 4.95 -7.52
N VAL A 83 5.59 5.71 -6.54
CA VAL A 83 4.44 5.34 -5.71
C VAL A 83 3.21 6.14 -6.15
N VAL A 84 2.13 5.43 -6.44
CA VAL A 84 0.77 5.98 -6.58
C VAL A 84 -0.03 5.55 -5.35
N ILE A 85 -0.59 6.51 -4.61
CA ILE A 85 -1.45 6.21 -3.46
C ILE A 85 -2.88 6.03 -3.97
N ALA A 86 -3.45 4.85 -3.75
CA ALA A 86 -4.86 4.57 -4.00
C ALA A 86 -5.60 4.58 -2.67
N TYR A 87 -6.36 5.63 -2.39
CA TYR A 87 -7.27 5.65 -1.25
C TYR A 87 -8.57 4.95 -1.62
N GLU A 88 -8.82 3.83 -0.97
CA GLU A 88 -9.93 2.91 -1.20
C GLU A 88 -10.77 2.80 0.09
N PRO A 89 -11.81 3.63 0.29
CA PRO A 89 -12.69 3.50 1.44
C PRO A 89 -13.34 2.12 1.43
N VAL A 90 -12.92 1.21 2.32
CA VAL A 90 -13.32 -0.22 2.30
C VAL A 90 -14.84 -0.38 2.45
N TRP A 91 -15.50 0.60 3.06
CA TRP A 91 -16.95 0.66 3.21
C TRP A 91 -17.72 1.00 1.91
N SER A 92 -17.04 1.30 0.81
CA SER A 92 -17.61 1.59 -0.51
C SER A 92 -17.10 0.67 -1.62
N ILE A 93 -16.38 -0.39 -1.27
CA ILE A 93 -15.83 -1.39 -2.21
C ILE A 93 -16.79 -2.56 -2.30
#